data_AF-A0A6P3YB84-F1
#
_entry.id   AF-A0A6P3YB84-F1
#
_cell.length_a   1.000
_cell.length_b   1.000
_cell.length_c   1.000
_cell.angle_alpha   90.00
_cell.angle_beta   90.00
_cell.angle_gamma   90.00
#
_symmetry.space_group_name_H-M   'P 1'
#
loop_
_entity.id
_entity.type
_entity.pdbx_description
1 polymer ?
#
loop_
_entity_poly.entity_id
_entity_poly.type
_entity_poly.pdbx_seq_one_letter_code
_entity_poly.pdbx_strand_id
1 'polypeptide(L)' 'MSMLILIFIVQARVHDELDSIFHDSDRECIFQDIINMKYLDRVILETLRLFPVAPLFGKKLNKDVRIVTGNYVLPKD' A
#
# COMPACT_ATOMS: atom_id res chain seq x y z
N MET A 1 -11.90 -18.43 -5.17
CA MET A 1 -10.89 -19.50 -5.32
C MET A 1 -9.50 -18.96 -5.68
N SER A 2 -9.36 -17.99 -6.62
CA SER A 2 -8.05 -17.50 -7.08
C SER A 2 -7.26 -16.62 -6.07
N MET A 3 -7.95 -15.93 -5.15
CA MET A 3 -7.30 -15.01 -4.21
C MET A 3 -6.53 -15.74 -3.08
N LEU A 4 -7.03 -16.89 -2.62
CA LEU A 4 -6.40 -17.68 -1.55
C LEU A 4 -5.04 -18.27 -1.98
N ILE A 5 -4.94 -18.72 -3.23
CA ILE A 5 -3.69 -19.29 -3.78
C ILE A 5 -2.62 -18.21 -3.91
N LEU A 6 -3.00 -17.00 -4.32
CA LEU A 6 -2.09 -15.85 -4.39
C LEU A 6 -1.51 -15.53 -3.00
N ILE A 7 -2.35 -15.53 -1.97
CA ILE A 7 -1.93 -15.31 -0.59
C ILE A 7 -0.92 -16.35 -0.11
N PHE A 8 -1.11 -17.63 -0.44
CA PHE A 8 -0.17 -18.69 -0.02
C PHE A 8 1.21 -18.52 -0.66
N ILE A 9 1.26 -18.23 -1.97
CA ILE A 9 2.54 -18.02 -2.69
C ILE A 9 3.25 -16.77 -2.19
N VAL A 10 2.51 -15.69 -1.95
CA VAL A 10 3.06 -14.43 -1.43
C VAL A 10 3.57 -14.63 0.00
N GLN A 11 2.83 -15.34 0.85
CA GLN A 11 3.26 -15.60 2.22
C GLN A 11 4.52 -16.47 2.27
N ALA A 12 4.62 -17.50 1.43
CA ALA A 12 5.83 -18.32 1.34
C ALA A 12 7.06 -17.46 0.98
N ARG A 13 6.94 -16.56 0.00
CA ARG A 13 8.04 -15.66 -0.37
C ARG A 13 8.40 -14.63 0.70
N VAL A 14 7.41 -14.15 1.45
CA VAL A 14 7.67 -13.28 2.61
C VAL A 14 8.41 -14.08 3.70
N HIS A 15 8.02 -15.33 3.93
CA HIS A 15 8.70 -16.20 4.90
C HIS A 15 10.16 -16.43 4.50
N ASP A 16 10.42 -16.74 3.23
CA ASP A 16 11.80 -16.90 2.71
C ASP A 16 12.63 -15.61 2.89
N GLU A 17 12.02 -14.43 2.70
CA GLU A 17 12.68 -13.14 2.96
C GLU A 17 12.99 -12.96 4.45
N LEU A 18 12.07 -13.30 5.34
CA LEU A 18 12.27 -13.20 6.79
C LEU A 18 13.35 -14.19 7.27
N ASP A 19 13.33 -15.43 6.79
CA ASP A 19 14.37 -16.42 7.09
C ASP A 19 15.75 -15.93 6.65
N SER A 20 15.84 -15.23 5.51
CA SER A 20 17.09 -14.62 5.04
C SER A 20 17.55 -13.42 5.88
N ILE A 21 16.66 -12.72 6.59
CA ILE A 21 17.00 -11.54 7.40
C ILE A 21 17.37 -11.94 8.83
N PHE A 22 16.61 -12.88 9.41
CA PHE A 22 16.78 -13.29 10.81
C PHE A 22 17.65 -14.53 10.98
N HIS A 23 17.85 -15.33 9.93
CA HIS A 23 18.59 -16.60 10.00
C HIS A 23 18.09 -17.46 11.18
N ASP A 24 19.00 -17.96 12.03
CA ASP A 24 18.67 -18.75 13.23
C ASP A 24 18.46 -17.86 14.49
N SER A 25 18.23 -16.56 14.31
CA SER A 25 18.10 -15.62 15.43
C SER A 25 16.66 -15.52 15.93
N ASP A 26 16.41 -15.97 17.15
CA ASP A 26 15.14 -15.77 17.87
C ASP A 26 15.01 -14.35 18.48
N ARG A 27 15.77 -13.37 17.98
CA ARG A 27 15.72 -12.01 18.49
C ARG A 27 14.43 -11.31 18.08
N GLU A 28 13.99 -10.36 18.89
CA GLU A 28 12.87 -9.50 18.52
C GLU A 28 13.20 -8.65 17.30
N CYS A 29 12.19 -8.42 16.46
CA CYS A 29 12.27 -7.53 15.31
C CYS A 29 12.44 -6.08 15.78
N ILE A 30 13.48 -5.40 15.32
CA ILE A 30 13.70 -3.97 15.57
C ILE A 30 13.39 -3.14 14.33
N PHE A 31 13.21 -1.83 14.49
CA PHE A 31 12.84 -0.95 13.38
C PHE A 31 13.82 -0.99 12.19
N GLN A 32 15.11 -1.21 12.45
CA GLN A 32 16.12 -1.31 11.39
C GLN A 32 15.90 -2.53 10.47
N ASP A 33 15.29 -3.61 10.98
CA ASP A 33 15.04 -4.82 10.18
C ASP A 33 13.98 -4.58 9.11
N ILE A 34 13.02 -3.69 9.38
CA ILE A 34 11.95 -3.33 8.46
C ILE A 34 12.52 -2.78 7.15
N ILE A 35 13.67 -2.07 7.21
CA ILE A 35 14.35 -1.53 6.02
C ILE A 35 14.81 -2.66 5.07
N ASN A 36 15.08 -3.84 5.61
CA ASN A 36 15.53 -5.01 4.85
C ASN A 36 14.36 -5.85 4.30
N MET A 37 13.13 -5.67 4.81
CA MET A 37 11.92 -6.40 4.41
C MET A 37 11.29 -5.84 3.11
N LYS A 38 12.06 -5.83 2.03
CA LYS A 38 11.70 -5.14 0.77
C LYS A 38 10.55 -5.79 0.01
N TYR A 39 10.39 -7.11 0.10
CA TYR A 39 9.30 -7.81 -0.53
C TYR A 39 8.01 -7.63 0.27
N LEU A 40 8.08 -7.74 1.60
CA LEU A 40 6.95 -7.46 2.48
C LEU A 40 6.39 -6.03 2.28
N ASP A 41 7.26 -5.03 2.22
CA ASP A 41 6.83 -3.63 1.97
C ASP A 41 6.10 -3.50 0.62
N ARG A 42 6.62 -4.14 -0.43
CA ARG A 42 5.95 -4.18 -1.74
C ARG A 42 4.58 -4.87 -1.69
N VAL A 43 4.42 -5.93 -0.91
CA VAL A 43 3.14 -6.61 -0.73
C VAL A 43 2.12 -5.70 -0.04
N ILE A 44 2.54 -4.96 0.99
CA ILE A 44 1.69 -3.99 1.68
C ILE A 44 1.25 -2.89 0.72
N LEU A 45 2.19 -2.30 -0.03
CA LEU A 45 1.88 -1.23 -0.98
C LEU A 45 0.96 -1.69 -2.11
N GLU A 46 1.14 -2.91 -2.62
CA GLU A 46 0.25 -3.46 -3.66
C GLU A 46 -1.14 -3.77 -3.10
N THR A 47 -1.22 -4.19 -1.83
CA THR A 47 -2.50 -4.35 -1.14
C THR A 47 -3.22 -3.02 -1.00
N LEU A 48 -2.52 -1.94 -0.62
CA LEU A 48 -3.09 -0.60 -0.54
C LEU A 48 -3.46 -0.03 -1.92
N ARG A 49 -2.78 -0.43 -3.00
CA ARG A 49 -3.14 -0.06 -4.37
C ARG A 49 -4.47 -0.70 -4.79
N LEU A 50 -4.70 -1.96 -4.42
CA LEU A 50 -5.94 -2.69 -4.71
C LEU A 50 -7.09 -2.30 -3.78
N PHE A 51 -6.77 -2.05 -2.51
CA PHE A 51 -7.70 -1.75 -1.43
C PHE A 51 -7.27 -0.46 -0.73
N PRO A 52 -7.48 0.71 -1.36
CA PRO A 52 -7.11 1.99 -0.76
C PRO A 52 -7.92 2.23 0.51
N VAL A 53 -7.28 2.76 1.55
CA VAL A 53 -7.90 3.02 2.87
C VAL A 53 -9.11 3.95 2.75
N ALA A 54 -9.05 4.93 1.85
CA ALA A 54 -10.17 5.81 1.53
C ALA A 54 -10.35 5.89 0.01
N PRO A 55 -11.47 5.38 -0.53
CA PRO A 55 -11.70 5.32 -1.98
C PRO A 55 -12.10 6.67 -2.60
N LEU A 56 -12.52 7.65 -1.78
CA LEU A 56 -12.97 8.96 -2.25
C LEU A 56 -12.49 10.06 -1.30
N PHE A 57 -11.84 11.09 -1.85
CA PHE A 57 -11.47 12.30 -1.13
C PHE A 57 -12.20 13.51 -1.72
N GLY A 58 -13.37 13.81 -1.17
CA GLY A 58 -14.17 14.98 -1.57
C GLY A 58 -13.75 16.26 -0.82
N LYS A 59 -13.86 17.40 -1.49
CA LYS A 59 -13.76 18.74 -0.87
C LYS A 59 -15.02 19.53 -1.23
N LYS A 60 -15.51 20.33 -0.27
CA LYS A 60 -16.60 21.29 -0.49
C LYS A 60 -16.04 22.56 -1.16
N LEU A 61 -16.70 23.05 -2.21
CA LEU A 61 -16.25 24.24 -2.93
C LEU A 61 -16.84 25.51 -2.33
N ASN A 62 -16.00 26.34 -1.73
CA ASN A 62 -16.42 27.65 -1.19
C ASN A 62 -16.39 28.78 -2.23
N LYS A 63 -15.80 28.53 -3.40
CA LYS A 63 -15.68 29.46 -4.52
C LYS A 63 -15.62 28.68 -5.82
N ASP A 64 -15.99 29.35 -6.91
CA ASP A 64 -15.89 28.77 -8.24
C ASP A 64 -14.43 28.47 -8.58
N VAL A 65 -14.16 27.27 -9.08
CA VAL A 65 -12.82 26.80 -9.43
C VAL A 65 -12.77 26.46 -10.91
N ARG A 66 -11.87 27.12 -11.65
CA ARG A 66 -11.60 26.78 -13.05
C ARG A 66 -10.65 25.58 -13.11
N ILE A 67 -11.02 24.56 -13.88
CA ILE A 67 -10.17 23.39 -14.12
C ILE A 67 -9.06 23.80 -15.10
N VAL A 68 -7.79 23.64 -14.72
CA VAL A 68 -6.63 24.07 -15.53
C VAL A 68 -6.49 23.32 -16.85
N THR A 69 -6.98 22.09 -16.94
CA THR A 69 -6.92 21.25 -18.13
C THR A 69 -8.10 21.46 -19.11
N GLY A 70 -8.98 22.43 -18.87
CA GLY A 70 -10.10 22.73 -19.76
C GLY A 70 -10.73 24.11 -19.57
N ASN A 71 -11.77 24.42 -20.35
CA ASN A 71 -12.57 25.63 -20.18
C ASN A 71 -13.83 25.37 -19.32
N TYR A 72 -13.66 24.56 -18.27
CA TYR A 72 -14.74 24.22 -17.34
C TYR A 72 -14.55 24.95 -16.01
N VAL A 73 -15.64 25.48 -15.46
CA VAL A 73 -15.69 26.11 -14.14
C VAL A 73 -16.62 25.27 -13.27
N LEU A 74 -16.07 24.76 -12.18
CA LEU A 74 -16.84 24.10 -11.11
C LEU A 74 -17.44 25.19 -10.23
N PRO A 75 -18.78 25.30 -10.14
CA PRO A 75 -19.41 26.30 -9.30
C PRO A 75 -19.18 25.98 -7.82
N LYS A 76 -19.19 27.01 -6.97
CA LYS A 76 -19.32 26.82 -5.53
C LYS A 76 -20.64 26.10 -5.19
N ASP A 77 -20.61 25.34 -4.10
CA ASP A 77 -21.82 24.75 -3.51
C ASP A 77 -22.79 25.83 -2.99
#